data_AF-A0A8S4GWT8-F1
#
_entry.id   AF-A0A8S4GWT8-F1
#
_cell.length_a   1.000
_cell.length_b   1.000
_cell.length_c   1.000
_cell.angle_alpha   90.00
_cell.angle_beta   90.00
_cell.angle_gamma   90.00
#
_symmetry.space_group_name_H-M   'P 1'
#
loop_
_entity.id
_entity.type
_entity.pdbx_description
1 polymer ?
#
loop_
_entity_poly.entity_id
_entity_poly.type
_entity_poly.pdbx_seq_one_letter_code
_entity_poly.pdbx_strand_id
1 'polypeptide(L)'
;MEWRQTHAERTNRKLPTELENPRYILDEQEQQRIADWQPQPRSTSAGEGGRTPPLSSPYRRLDKHLYLLTRPKGGEWSFPSAAYVPDEDPSTRAVAERALRGAVRVADDGGQRAGLRVFFVGNAPIAHWEGGESGAGPVFFHKAQVVAGAVRGCDGGTELAWVGRDEVREMLGGAGLGDVIERALVD
;
A
#
# COMPACT_ATOMS: atom_id res chain seq x y z
N MET A 1 6.34 -2.23 32.37
CA MET A 1 5.10 -3.00 32.12
C MET A 1 4.58 -3.72 33.37
N GLU A 2 5.42 -4.04 34.36
CA GLU A 2 5.03 -4.82 35.55
C GLU A 2 4.00 -4.15 36.48
N TRP A 3 4.06 -2.82 36.70
CA TRP A 3 3.15 -2.11 37.62
C TRP A 3 1.67 -2.23 37.23
N ARG A 4 1.37 -2.20 35.93
CA ARG A 4 0.00 -2.36 35.41
C ARG A 4 -0.54 -3.77 35.66
N GLN A 5 0.31 -4.78 35.57
CA GLN A 5 -0.08 -6.17 35.84
C GLN A 5 -0.32 -6.39 37.33
N THR A 6 0.58 -5.91 38.20
CA THR A 6 0.40 -6.03 39.66
C THR A 6 -0.84 -5.30 40.16
N HIS A 7 -1.16 -4.14 39.60
CA HIS A 7 -2.37 -3.42 39.95
C HIS A 7 -3.63 -4.12 39.43
N ALA A 8 -3.61 -4.65 38.20
CA ALA A 8 -4.73 -5.40 37.65
C ALA A 8 -5.02 -6.68 38.46
N GLU A 9 -3.99 -7.44 38.85
CA GLU A 9 -4.11 -8.65 39.66
C GLU A 9 -4.71 -8.40 41.05
N ARG A 10 -4.43 -7.22 41.63
CA ARG A 10 -4.94 -6.83 42.94
C ARG A 10 -6.37 -6.31 42.93
N THR A 11 -6.76 -5.62 41.86
CA THR A 11 -8.00 -4.82 41.85
C THR A 11 -9.10 -5.45 41.01
N ASN A 12 -8.75 -6.23 39.99
CA ASN A 12 -9.75 -6.88 39.15
C ASN A 12 -10.32 -8.10 39.87
N ARG A 13 -11.64 -8.26 39.78
CA ARG A 13 -12.30 -9.52 40.16
C ARG A 13 -11.73 -10.63 39.29
N LYS A 14 -11.11 -11.63 39.92
CA LYS A 14 -10.76 -12.88 39.25
C LYS A 14 -12.05 -13.57 38.83
N LEU A 15 -12.05 -14.14 37.62
CA LEU A 15 -13.18 -14.95 37.18
C LEU A 15 -13.25 -16.20 38.09
N PRO A 16 -14.45 -16.69 38.40
CA PRO A 16 -14.61 -17.99 39.03
C PRO A 16 -13.83 -19.06 38.23
N THR A 17 -13.16 -19.97 38.92
CA THR A 17 -12.27 -20.99 38.33
C THR A 17 -13.00 -21.86 37.28
N GLU A 18 -14.31 -22.00 37.42
CA GLU A 18 -15.23 -22.69 36.50
C GLU A 18 -15.36 -21.99 35.12
N LEU A 19 -15.10 -20.68 35.06
CA LEU A 19 -15.15 -19.85 33.85
C LEU A 19 -13.76 -19.53 33.29
N GLU A 20 -12.69 -19.78 34.05
CA GLU A 20 -11.29 -19.63 33.57
C GLU A 20 -10.89 -20.80 32.67
N ASN A 21 -11.41 -21.99 32.95
CA ASN A 21 -11.30 -23.17 32.10
C ASN A 21 -12.71 -23.72 31.87
N PRO A 22 -13.55 -23.07 31.03
CA PRO A 22 -14.68 -23.80 30.50
C PRO A 22 -14.11 -25.07 29.88
N ARG A 23 -14.69 -26.24 30.20
CA ARG A 23 -14.37 -27.50 29.54
C ARG A 23 -14.81 -27.42 28.07
N TYR A 24 -14.21 -26.52 27.30
CA TYR A 24 -14.13 -26.65 25.86
C TYR A 24 -13.15 -27.78 25.64
N ILE A 25 -13.70 -28.99 25.62
CA ILE A 25 -13.05 -30.12 24.98
C ILE A 25 -13.09 -29.75 23.50
N LEU A 26 -12.13 -28.91 23.08
CA LEU A 26 -11.74 -28.89 21.67
C LEU A 26 -11.43 -30.35 21.36
N ASP A 27 -12.05 -30.89 20.31
CA ASP A 27 -11.75 -32.25 19.91
C ASP A 27 -10.23 -32.36 19.65
N GLU A 28 -9.67 -33.56 19.82
CA GLU A 28 -8.23 -33.77 19.66
C GLU A 28 -7.74 -33.32 18.27
N GLN A 29 -8.64 -33.30 17.28
CA GLN A 29 -8.35 -32.87 15.91
C GLN A 29 -8.17 -31.34 15.82
N GLU A 30 -8.96 -30.56 16.54
CA GLU A 30 -8.90 -29.11 16.58
C GLU A 30 -7.68 -28.64 17.38
N GLN A 31 -7.36 -29.33 18.48
CA GLN A 31 -6.11 -29.10 19.21
C GLN A 31 -4.88 -29.38 18.34
N GLN A 32 -4.91 -30.49 17.60
CA GLN A 32 -3.83 -30.84 16.66
C GLN A 32 -3.73 -29.82 15.53
N ARG A 33 -4.85 -29.37 14.95
CA ARG A 33 -4.87 -28.32 13.92
C ARG A 33 -4.31 -26.99 14.40
N ILE A 34 -4.57 -26.60 15.65
CA ILE A 34 -4.02 -25.37 16.24
C ILE A 34 -2.52 -25.54 16.53
N ALA A 35 -2.10 -26.69 17.03
CA ALA A 35 -0.69 -27.00 17.28
C ALA A 35 0.13 -27.03 15.98
N ASP A 36 -0.46 -27.54 14.90
CA ASP A 36 0.16 -27.61 13.56
C ASP A 36 0.06 -26.29 12.79
N TRP A 37 -0.76 -25.34 13.25
CA TRP A 37 -0.90 -24.05 12.60
C TRP A 37 0.36 -23.21 12.83
N GLN A 38 1.18 -23.10 11.80
CA GLN A 38 2.32 -22.20 11.78
C GLN A 38 1.99 -20.93 10.99
N PRO A 39 2.09 -19.74 11.60
CA PRO A 39 1.91 -18.50 10.86
C PRO A 39 3.00 -18.39 9.79
N GLN A 40 2.59 -18.05 8.57
CA GLN A 40 3.55 -17.75 7.51
C GLN A 40 4.43 -16.57 7.94
N PRO A 41 5.74 -16.61 7.65
CA PRO A 41 6.64 -15.52 8.01
C PRO A 41 6.22 -14.23 7.31
N ARG A 42 6.49 -13.08 7.97
CA ARG A 42 6.31 -11.76 7.35
C ARG A 42 7.36 -11.46 6.27
N SER A 43 8.43 -12.26 6.22
CA SER A 43 9.42 -12.27 5.16
C SER A 43 8.92 -13.15 4.01
N THR A 44 9.08 -12.67 2.78
CA THR A 44 8.74 -13.43 1.58
C THR A 44 9.99 -13.66 0.74
N SER A 45 9.95 -14.63 -0.18
CA SER A 45 11.02 -14.84 -1.15
C SER A 45 11.29 -13.59 -2.03
N ALA A 46 10.28 -12.73 -2.21
CA ALA A 46 10.44 -11.44 -2.87
C ALA A 46 11.17 -10.40 -2.00
N GLY A 47 11.20 -10.57 -0.67
CA GLY A 47 12.06 -9.80 0.24
C GLY A 47 13.47 -10.38 0.37
N GLU A 48 13.62 -11.70 0.21
CA GLU A 48 14.89 -12.45 0.39
C GLU A 48 15.68 -12.66 -0.91
N GLY A 49 15.10 -12.35 -2.06
CA GLY A 49 15.70 -12.50 -3.38
C GLY A 49 16.86 -11.52 -3.63
N GLY A 50 18.08 -11.91 -3.26
CA GLY A 50 19.32 -11.22 -3.64
C GLY A 50 19.56 -9.87 -2.95
N ARG A 51 20.69 -9.21 -3.28
CA ARG A 51 21.16 -7.95 -2.64
C ARG A 51 20.15 -6.78 -2.71
N THR A 52 19.12 -6.87 -3.56
CA THR A 52 18.06 -5.87 -3.66
C THR A 52 16.73 -6.56 -4.03
N PRO A 53 15.74 -6.63 -3.13
CA PRO A 53 14.45 -7.26 -3.44
C PRO A 53 13.73 -6.53 -4.58
N PRO A 54 13.09 -7.24 -5.53
CA PRO A 54 12.49 -6.65 -6.73
C PRO A 54 11.45 -5.59 -6.37
N LEU A 55 11.75 -4.34 -6.75
CA LEU A 55 10.85 -3.20 -6.55
C LEU A 55 9.49 -3.41 -7.24
N SER A 56 9.41 -4.25 -8.26
CA SER A 56 8.16 -4.55 -8.96
C SER A 56 7.15 -5.35 -8.13
N SER A 57 7.55 -5.96 -7.00
CA SER A 57 6.66 -6.80 -6.18
C SER A 57 6.12 -6.06 -4.95
N PRO A 58 4.77 -6.01 -4.76
CA PRO A 58 4.18 -5.46 -3.55
C PRO A 58 4.37 -6.38 -2.32
N TYR A 59 4.80 -7.63 -2.52
CA TYR A 59 4.98 -8.60 -1.44
C TYR A 59 6.36 -8.53 -0.77
N ARG A 60 7.21 -7.57 -1.16
CA ARG A 60 8.61 -7.48 -0.69
C ARG A 60 8.77 -6.98 0.75
N ARG A 61 7.83 -6.18 1.26
CA ARG A 61 7.83 -5.60 2.62
C ARG A 61 6.41 -5.54 3.17
N LEU A 62 5.92 -6.67 3.70
CA LEU A 62 4.54 -6.80 4.23
C LEU A 62 4.29 -6.01 5.52
N ASP A 63 5.36 -5.60 6.20
CA ASP A 63 5.34 -4.84 7.45
C ASP A 63 5.25 -3.32 7.22
N LYS A 64 5.33 -2.85 5.98
CA LYS A 64 5.36 -1.42 5.62
C LYS A 64 4.26 -1.06 4.63
N HIS A 65 3.85 0.20 4.68
CA HIS A 65 3.08 0.80 3.59
C HIS A 65 3.97 1.02 2.38
N LEU A 66 3.52 0.49 1.24
CA LEU A 66 4.20 0.64 -0.05
C LEU A 66 3.43 1.62 -0.94
N TYR A 67 4.17 2.39 -1.70
CA TYR A 67 3.67 3.40 -2.63
C TYR A 67 4.05 3.03 -4.05
N LEU A 68 3.17 3.37 -4.99
CA LEU A 68 3.35 3.05 -6.39
C LEU A 68 4.05 4.20 -7.12
N LEU A 69 5.23 3.93 -7.67
CA LEU A 69 5.94 4.82 -8.58
C LEU A 69 6.04 4.19 -9.96
N THR A 70 6.03 5.07 -10.97
CA THR A 70 6.20 4.71 -12.38
C THR A 70 7.30 5.53 -13.00
N ARG A 71 8.01 4.94 -13.96
CA ARG A 71 9.08 5.60 -14.70
C ARG A 71 8.99 5.25 -16.18
N PRO A 72 8.77 6.21 -17.08
CA PRO A 72 8.93 5.98 -18.51
C PRO A 72 10.37 5.55 -18.81
N LYS A 73 10.59 4.75 -19.86
CA LYS A 73 11.93 4.27 -20.23
C LYS A 73 12.91 5.46 -20.39
N GLY A 74 13.90 5.56 -19.49
CA GLY A 74 14.90 6.64 -19.50
C GLY A 74 14.44 7.96 -18.86
N GLY A 75 13.24 8.01 -18.27
CA GLY A 75 12.72 9.15 -17.53
C GLY A 75 13.01 9.09 -16.04
N GLU A 76 12.39 9.99 -15.28
CA GLU A 76 12.47 10.04 -13.82
C GLU A 76 11.31 9.27 -13.17
N TRP A 77 11.53 8.82 -11.93
CA TRP A 77 10.46 8.21 -11.14
C TRP A 77 9.45 9.27 -10.73
N SER A 78 8.18 8.98 -10.93
CA SER A 78 7.08 9.87 -10.55
C SER A 78 5.87 9.04 -10.14
N PHE A 79 4.91 9.68 -9.47
CA PHE A 79 3.59 9.08 -9.28
C PHE A 79 2.84 9.01 -10.61
N PRO A 80 1.97 8.00 -10.81
CA PRO A 80 1.05 7.98 -11.93
C PRO A 80 0.30 9.30 -12.05
N SER A 81 0.47 10.00 -13.16
CA SER A 81 -0.09 11.33 -13.39
C SER A 81 -0.62 11.45 -14.82
N ALA A 82 -1.57 12.36 -15.01
CA ALA A 82 -2.11 12.69 -16.31
C ALA A 82 -2.49 14.17 -16.33
N ALA A 83 -2.38 14.81 -17.49
CA ALA A 83 -2.89 16.16 -17.69
C ALA A 83 -4.42 16.18 -17.63
N TYR A 84 -4.98 17.25 -17.07
CA TYR A 84 -6.42 17.51 -17.10
C TYR A 84 -6.88 17.72 -18.54
N VAL A 85 -7.94 17.01 -18.94
CA VAL A 85 -8.57 17.18 -20.26
C VAL A 85 -9.95 17.80 -20.06
N PRO A 86 -10.20 19.02 -20.59
CA PRO A 86 -11.51 19.63 -20.57
C PRO A 86 -12.57 18.68 -21.16
N ASP A 87 -13.78 18.70 -20.59
CA ASP A 87 -14.93 17.89 -21.01
C ASP A 87 -14.82 16.37 -20.80
N GLU A 88 -13.61 15.80 -20.69
CA GLU A 88 -13.40 14.38 -20.36
C GLU A 88 -13.29 14.14 -18.86
N ASP A 89 -12.68 15.07 -18.12
CA ASP A 89 -12.43 14.93 -16.69
C ASP A 89 -13.39 15.85 -15.88
N PRO A 90 -14.41 15.30 -15.18
CA PRO A 90 -15.32 16.08 -14.37
C PRO A 90 -14.72 16.56 -13.04
N SER A 91 -13.56 16.03 -12.63
CA SER A 91 -12.87 16.39 -11.39
C SER A 91 -11.40 15.99 -11.42
N THR A 92 -10.57 16.60 -10.56
CA THR A 92 -9.16 16.18 -10.38
C THR A 92 -9.03 14.73 -9.93
N ARG A 93 -10.03 14.20 -9.21
CA ARG A 93 -10.06 12.78 -8.84
C ARG A 93 -10.25 11.89 -10.07
N ALA A 94 -11.13 12.26 -10.99
CA ALA A 94 -11.31 11.52 -12.24
C ALA A 94 -10.02 11.44 -13.05
N VAL A 95 -9.24 12.54 -13.09
CA VAL A 95 -7.89 12.56 -13.68
C VAL A 95 -6.98 11.53 -13.01
N ALA A 96 -6.94 11.49 -11.67
CA ALA A 96 -6.11 10.54 -10.92
C ALA A 96 -6.55 9.08 -11.15
N GLU A 97 -7.86 8.81 -11.20
CA GLU A 97 -8.41 7.50 -11.54
C GLU A 97 -8.04 7.05 -12.97
N ARG A 98 -8.00 8.00 -13.92
CA ARG A 98 -7.58 7.77 -15.31
C ARG A 98 -6.08 7.54 -15.40
N ALA A 99 -5.27 8.36 -14.72
CA ALA A 99 -3.82 8.22 -14.64
C ALA A 99 -3.43 6.84 -14.11
N LEU A 100 -4.06 6.39 -13.02
CA LEU A 100 -3.79 5.06 -12.45
C LEU A 100 -4.19 3.93 -13.39
N ARG A 101 -5.34 4.03 -14.06
CA ARG A 101 -5.80 3.05 -15.05
C ARG A 101 -4.88 2.99 -16.28
N GLY A 102 -4.34 4.11 -16.72
CA GLY A 102 -3.39 4.17 -17.83
C GLY A 102 -1.98 3.68 -17.47
N ALA A 103 -1.59 3.84 -16.21
CA ALA A 103 -0.26 3.46 -15.75
C ALA A 103 -0.07 1.95 -15.56
N VAL A 104 -1.14 1.20 -15.28
CA VAL A 104 -1.06 -0.17 -14.78
C VAL A 104 -1.84 -1.15 -15.66
N ARG A 105 -1.17 -2.24 -16.07
CA ARG A 105 -1.84 -3.43 -16.61
C ARG A 105 -2.19 -4.39 -15.49
N VAL A 106 -3.45 -4.80 -15.49
CA VAL A 106 -3.93 -5.81 -14.59
C VAL A 106 -3.91 -7.18 -15.25
N ALA A 107 -3.60 -8.21 -14.47
CA ALA A 107 -3.81 -9.61 -14.83
C ALA A 107 -5.23 -9.86 -15.36
N ASP A 108 -5.35 -10.39 -16.58
CA ASP A 108 -6.59 -11.00 -17.05
C ASP A 108 -6.58 -12.47 -16.59
N ASP A 109 -7.43 -12.79 -15.61
CA ASP A 109 -7.54 -14.12 -15.02
C ASP A 109 -8.75 -14.88 -15.59
N GLY A 110 -8.93 -14.85 -16.91
CA GLY A 110 -9.81 -15.78 -17.62
C GLY A 110 -11.31 -15.62 -17.34
N GLY A 111 -11.80 -14.38 -17.26
CA GLY A 111 -13.26 -14.10 -17.30
C GLY A 111 -13.90 -13.69 -15.97
N GLN A 112 -13.17 -13.66 -14.86
CA GLN A 112 -13.55 -12.84 -13.72
C GLN A 112 -12.63 -11.62 -13.70
N ARG A 113 -13.19 -10.41 -13.63
CA ARG A 113 -12.46 -9.14 -13.51
C ARG A 113 -11.53 -9.16 -12.29
N ALA A 114 -10.35 -9.75 -12.40
CA ALA A 114 -9.27 -9.66 -11.43
C ALA A 114 -8.55 -8.31 -11.54
N GLY A 115 -9.33 -7.24 -11.73
CA GLY A 115 -8.89 -5.84 -11.79
C GLY A 115 -8.16 -5.42 -10.52
N LEU A 116 -7.20 -4.50 -10.62
CA LEU A 116 -6.64 -3.80 -9.47
C LEU A 116 -7.81 -3.04 -8.82
N ARG A 117 -8.27 -3.52 -7.67
CA ARG A 117 -9.34 -2.91 -6.90
C ARG A 117 -8.73 -1.81 -6.05
N VAL A 118 -9.02 -0.57 -6.42
CA VAL A 118 -8.48 0.61 -5.78
C VAL A 118 -9.62 1.42 -5.16
N PHE A 119 -9.39 1.91 -3.95
CA PHE A 119 -10.30 2.81 -3.25
C PHE A 119 -9.65 4.19 -3.10
N PHE A 120 -10.24 5.22 -3.71
CA PHE A 120 -9.79 6.60 -3.56
C PHE A 120 -10.40 7.24 -2.31
N VAL A 121 -9.55 7.84 -1.48
CA VAL A 121 -9.94 8.45 -0.21
C VAL A 121 -10.41 9.87 -0.45
N GLY A 122 -11.73 10.08 -0.45
CA GLY A 122 -12.34 11.39 -0.67
C GLY A 122 -12.31 11.87 -2.12
N ASN A 123 -12.81 13.09 -2.35
CA ASN A 123 -12.77 13.76 -3.65
C ASN A 123 -11.80 14.95 -3.69
N ALA A 124 -11.33 15.40 -2.52
CA ALA A 124 -10.38 16.48 -2.40
C ALA A 124 -8.94 15.95 -2.50
N PRO A 125 -8.03 16.68 -3.15
CA PRO A 125 -6.62 16.32 -3.16
C PRO A 125 -6.02 16.41 -1.75
N ILE A 126 -5.07 15.54 -1.45
CA ILE A 126 -4.34 15.52 -0.17
C ILE A 126 -3.20 16.56 -0.14
N ALA A 127 -2.70 16.93 -1.32
CA ALA A 127 -1.62 17.88 -1.47
C ALA A 127 -1.64 18.48 -2.88
N HIS A 128 -0.96 19.60 -3.04
CA HIS A 128 -0.64 20.17 -4.35
C HIS A 128 0.83 20.58 -4.40
N TRP A 129 1.39 20.67 -5.60
CA TRP A 129 2.75 21.12 -5.83
C TRP A 129 2.82 22.01 -7.07
N GLU A 130 3.38 23.21 -6.90
CA GLU A 130 3.47 24.22 -7.97
C GLU A 130 4.72 24.05 -8.84
N GLY A 131 5.65 23.15 -8.47
CA GLY A 131 6.91 22.95 -9.18
C GLY A 131 6.83 22.06 -10.42
N GLY A 132 5.64 21.83 -10.97
CA GLY A 132 5.48 21.10 -12.23
C GLY A 132 6.31 21.69 -13.38
N GLU A 133 6.50 20.93 -14.46
CA GLU A 133 7.20 21.42 -15.66
C GLU A 133 6.68 22.82 -16.04
N SER A 134 7.58 23.74 -16.39
CA SER A 134 7.23 25.14 -16.65
C SER A 134 6.10 25.25 -17.69
N GLY A 135 4.93 25.72 -17.25
CA GLY A 135 3.72 25.83 -18.07
C GLY A 135 2.67 24.72 -17.89
N ALA A 136 2.96 23.66 -17.15
CA ALA A 136 2.06 22.52 -16.91
C ALA A 136 1.03 22.74 -15.78
N GLY A 137 1.15 23.84 -15.03
CA GLY A 137 0.25 24.15 -13.91
C GLY A 137 0.53 23.32 -12.65
N PRO A 138 -0.27 23.51 -11.58
CA PRO A 138 -0.09 22.80 -10.32
C PRO A 138 -0.45 21.32 -10.43
N VAL A 139 0.33 20.45 -9.79
CA VAL A 139 0.05 19.02 -9.65
C VAL A 139 -0.77 18.78 -8.40
N PHE A 140 -1.88 18.04 -8.50
CA PHE A 140 -2.72 17.66 -7.37
C PHE A 140 -2.59 16.17 -7.06
N PHE A 141 -2.33 15.84 -5.80
CA PHE A 141 -2.16 14.46 -5.35
C PHE A 141 -3.44 13.94 -4.71
N HIS A 142 -3.79 12.68 -5.00
CA HIS A 142 -4.93 11.97 -4.40
C HIS A 142 -4.45 10.70 -3.72
N LYS A 143 -4.99 10.40 -2.52
CA LYS A 143 -4.67 9.15 -1.80
C LYS A 143 -5.58 8.03 -2.30
N ALA A 144 -4.97 6.91 -2.66
CA ALA A 144 -5.69 5.71 -3.07
C ALA A 144 -5.09 4.47 -2.39
N GLN A 145 -5.94 3.51 -2.04
CA GLN A 145 -5.57 2.26 -1.40
C GLN A 145 -5.85 1.09 -2.33
N VAL A 146 -4.87 0.19 -2.49
CA VAL A 146 -5.08 -1.07 -3.18
C VAL A 146 -5.73 -2.06 -2.23
N VAL A 147 -6.96 -2.46 -2.54
CA VAL A 147 -7.75 -3.41 -1.75
C VAL A 147 -7.46 -4.84 -2.18
N ALA A 148 -7.32 -5.07 -3.48
CA ALA A 148 -6.92 -6.37 -4.02
C ALA A 148 -6.46 -6.25 -5.49
N GLY A 149 -5.93 -7.35 -6.01
CA GLY A 149 -5.47 -7.46 -7.39
C GLY A 149 -3.95 -7.41 -7.48
N ALA A 150 -3.43 -7.83 -8.64
CA ALA A 150 -2.01 -7.87 -8.91
C ALA A 150 -1.68 -7.06 -10.16
N VAL A 151 -0.62 -6.26 -10.07
CA VAL A 151 -0.06 -5.54 -11.22
C VAL A 151 0.89 -6.48 -11.94
N ARG A 152 0.65 -6.73 -13.24
CA ARG A 152 1.56 -7.55 -14.07
C ARG A 152 2.61 -6.72 -14.80
N GLY A 153 2.39 -5.41 -14.95
CA GLY A 153 3.33 -4.50 -15.61
C GLY A 153 2.66 -3.17 -15.99
N CYS A 154 3.35 -2.36 -16.79
CA CYS A 154 2.85 -1.10 -17.33
C CYS A 154 2.87 -1.08 -18.86
N ASP A 155 2.14 -0.14 -19.45
CA ASP A 155 2.13 0.09 -20.89
C ASP A 155 3.40 0.82 -21.36
N GLY A 156 3.79 0.58 -22.62
CA GLY A 156 4.71 1.45 -23.35
C GLY A 156 6.17 1.47 -22.85
N GLY A 157 6.63 0.44 -22.14
CA GLY A 157 7.99 0.41 -21.59
C GLY A 157 8.17 1.25 -20.32
N THR A 158 7.06 1.56 -19.65
CA THR A 158 7.07 2.15 -18.31
C THR A 158 7.45 1.08 -17.28
N GLU A 159 8.33 1.44 -16.36
CA GLU A 159 8.73 0.60 -15.23
C GLU A 159 7.90 0.95 -13.99
N LEU A 160 7.75 -0.03 -13.09
CA LEU A 160 6.93 0.08 -11.89
C LEU A 160 7.73 -0.29 -10.66
N ALA A 161 7.54 0.46 -9.58
CA ALA A 161 8.17 0.22 -8.30
C ALA A 161 7.18 0.42 -7.15
N TRP A 162 7.16 -0.55 -6.23
CA TRP A 162 6.51 -0.54 -4.93
C TRP A 162 7.56 -0.19 -3.87
N VAL A 163 7.49 1.05 -3.39
CA VAL A 163 8.54 1.66 -2.58
C VAL A 163 8.02 2.00 -1.20
N GLY A 164 8.86 1.80 -0.18
CA GLY A 164 8.57 2.25 1.17
C GLY A 164 8.65 3.77 1.26
N ARG A 165 8.05 4.34 2.31
CA ARG A 165 8.10 5.79 2.58
C ARG A 165 9.53 6.34 2.58
N ASP A 166 10.45 5.58 3.15
CA ASP A 166 11.89 5.86 3.20
C ASP A 166 12.51 6.02 1.80
N GLU A 167 12.07 5.21 0.84
CA GLU A 167 12.63 5.17 -0.52
C GLU A 167 11.98 6.19 -1.46
N VAL A 168 10.72 6.59 -1.20
CA VAL A 168 10.00 7.58 -2.03
C VAL A 168 10.79 8.88 -2.17
N ARG A 169 11.39 9.36 -1.06
CA ARG A 169 12.15 10.61 -1.05
C ARG A 169 13.40 10.52 -1.93
N GLU A 170 14.10 9.39 -1.88
CA GLU A 170 15.32 9.16 -2.66
C GLU A 170 15.01 9.01 -4.15
N MET A 171 13.89 8.37 -4.48
CA MET A 171 13.54 8.09 -5.88
C MET A 171 12.97 9.29 -6.63
N LEU A 172 12.27 10.21 -5.95
CA LEU A 172 11.60 11.34 -6.61
C LEU A 172 12.51 12.51 -7.00
N GLY A 173 13.79 12.50 -6.60
CA GLY A 173 14.86 13.39 -7.13
C GLY A 173 14.72 14.92 -6.96
N GLY A 174 13.53 15.43 -6.64
CA GLY A 174 13.20 16.86 -6.64
C GLY A 174 13.30 17.51 -5.26
N ALA A 175 14.12 18.56 -5.16
CA ALA A 175 14.18 19.43 -3.98
C ALA A 175 12.79 20.07 -3.74
N GLY A 176 12.10 19.65 -2.68
CA GLY A 176 10.81 20.19 -2.25
C GLY A 176 9.60 19.26 -2.49
N LEU A 177 9.58 18.47 -3.58
CA LEU A 177 8.49 17.50 -3.80
C LEU A 177 8.50 16.41 -2.70
N GLY A 178 9.69 15.94 -2.33
CA GLY A 178 9.85 14.97 -1.25
C GLY A 178 9.23 15.43 0.07
N ASP A 179 9.36 16.72 0.43
CA ASP A 179 8.83 17.27 1.68
C ASP A 179 7.29 17.40 1.65
N VAL A 180 6.72 17.80 0.50
CA VAL A 180 5.26 17.87 0.33
C VAL A 180 4.65 16.47 0.46
N ILE A 181 5.24 15.50 -0.21
CA ILE A 181 4.79 14.11 -0.17
C ILE A 181 4.98 13.52 1.21
N GLU A 182 6.11 13.74 1.88
CA GLU A 182 6.35 13.23 3.24
C GLU A 182 5.29 13.73 4.23
N ARG A 183 4.85 14.99 4.12
CA ARG A 183 3.75 15.54 4.93
C ARG A 183 2.40 14.91 4.58
N ALA A 184 2.15 14.63 3.30
CA ALA A 184 0.90 14.06 2.82
C ALA A 184 0.76 12.55 3.09
N LEU A 185 1.88 11.84 3.30
CA LEU A 185 1.93 10.40 3.55
C LEU A 185 1.90 10.02 5.05
N VAL A 186 1.63 10.97 5.95
CA VAL A 186 1.41 10.69 7.37
C VAL A 186 0.00 10.16 7.59
N ASP A 187 -0.13 9.03 8.29
CA ASP A 187 -1.39 8.48 8.79
C ASP A 187 -1.77 9.11 10.14
#